data_AF-A0A814S6P2-F1
#
_entry.id   AF-A0A814S6P2-F1
#
_cell.length_a   1.000
_cell.length_b   1.000
_cell.length_c   1.000
_cell.angle_alpha   90.00
_cell.angle_beta   90.00
_cell.angle_gamma   90.00
#
_symmetry.space_group_name_H-M   'P 1'
#
loop_
_entity.id
_entity.type
_entity.pdbx_description
1 polymer ?
#
loop_
_entity_poly.entity_id
_entity_poly.type
_entity_poly.pdbx_seq_one_letter_code
_entity_poly.pdbx_strand_id
1 'polypeptide(L)'
;MVAYTDDAYTLVSNHPLFIAGSQSKCPALVEHPYNICLRSQMYSKYGFFRVRLLTFLLYGCFLGLLTTIILLGKQPEYFFAKINRNMTNDLDTCAIVSKNLTAANNPEALQTTSYKRVKKSYYAFLITLAVKNIILIVTLFPRITRIASSLPEICALVLSFVYVYDWTDWQSPVIIRCPIQYQIGALGLLVAWINLLGYVKRTSYLNIGIFVAMLQLIAFKFLKFIPVLLVIICGFGFTYWMLIQNQQPFQTPIEALLRTGFLMFDIGYEDRLYGTEPYYYPLLYLILILTAIVFCIFILNLLISLAVGELPSLTDRGTLWQSQMLYLLLSDYSIVMIQFTRLLNCISCGGLRRIIRKKLQHGKSHREPVVIIEADHRNKRYKKLWIYAKETVFGEKIHNDVTQKNTSTSVK
;
A
#
# COMPACT_ATOMS: atom_id res chain seq x y z
N MET A 1 -31.47 16.59 -7.60
CA MET A 1 -30.34 17.51 -7.35
C MET A 1 -29.65 17.74 -8.66
N VAL A 2 -29.87 18.92 -9.22
CA VAL A 2 -29.00 19.49 -10.27
C VAL A 2 -27.65 19.76 -9.60
N ALA A 3 -26.54 19.34 -10.23
CA ALA A 3 -25.21 19.60 -9.68
C ALA A 3 -24.87 21.08 -9.91
N TYR A 4 -24.35 21.77 -8.89
CA TYR A 4 -23.98 23.20 -8.99
C TYR A 4 -22.64 23.42 -9.68
N THR A 5 -21.92 22.34 -10.00
CA THR A 5 -20.64 22.34 -10.73
C THR A 5 -20.49 21.03 -11.48
N ASP A 6 -19.85 21.11 -12.65
CA ASP A 6 -19.48 19.94 -13.44
C ASP A 6 -18.19 19.29 -12.93
N ASP A 7 -17.41 19.92 -12.07
CA ASP A 7 -16.23 19.26 -11.49
C ASP A 7 -16.65 18.25 -10.40
N ALA A 8 -16.38 16.97 -10.65
CA ALA A 8 -16.65 15.89 -9.70
C ALA A 8 -15.84 16.08 -8.41
N TYR A 9 -14.65 16.68 -8.52
CA TYR A 9 -13.83 16.98 -7.36
C TYR A 9 -14.50 18.03 -6.48
N THR A 10 -14.86 19.20 -7.03
CA THR A 10 -15.54 20.27 -6.28
C THR A 10 -16.85 19.79 -5.66
N LEU A 11 -17.62 18.98 -6.39
CA LEU A 11 -18.86 18.39 -5.90
C LEU A 11 -18.64 17.53 -4.66
N VAL A 12 -17.60 16.69 -4.68
CA VAL A 12 -17.25 15.81 -3.56
C VAL A 12 -16.61 16.61 -2.43
N SER A 13 -15.63 17.47 -2.70
CA SER A 13 -14.92 18.21 -1.64
C SER A 13 -15.84 19.08 -0.77
N ASN A 14 -16.88 19.65 -1.37
CA ASN A 14 -17.82 20.53 -0.68
C ASN A 14 -18.94 19.78 0.07
N HIS A 15 -18.95 18.45 0.03
CA HIS A 15 -19.89 17.68 0.83
C HIS A 15 -19.54 17.83 2.32
N PRO A 16 -20.52 18.10 3.22
CA PRO A 16 -20.28 18.35 4.64
C PRO A 16 -19.42 17.28 5.34
N LEU A 17 -19.61 16.01 4.95
CA LEU A 17 -18.83 14.87 5.43
C LEU A 17 -17.32 14.99 5.16
N PHE A 18 -16.95 15.41 3.95
CA PHE A 18 -15.53 15.53 3.56
C PHE A 18 -14.89 16.80 4.10
N ILE A 19 -15.68 17.87 4.27
CA ILE A 19 -15.27 19.07 5.01
C ILE A 19 -14.98 18.70 6.47
N ALA A 20 -15.91 18.01 7.14
CA ALA A 20 -15.71 17.54 8.51
C ALA A 20 -14.47 16.62 8.62
N GLY A 21 -14.28 15.71 7.67
CA GLY A 21 -13.10 14.84 7.62
C GLY A 21 -11.78 15.56 7.37
N SER A 22 -11.80 16.73 6.70
CA SER A 22 -10.62 17.55 6.45
C SER A 22 -10.18 18.38 7.67
N GLN A 23 -11.08 18.62 8.63
CA GLN A 23 -10.81 19.40 9.83
C GLN A 23 -10.18 18.53 10.92
N SER A 24 -8.88 18.25 10.75
CA SER A 24 -8.09 17.44 11.70
C SER A 24 -7.93 18.07 13.10
N LYS A 25 -8.18 19.37 13.23
CA LYS A 25 -8.02 20.12 14.49
C LYS A 25 -9.21 19.96 15.44
N CYS A 26 -10.35 19.44 14.98
CA CYS A 26 -11.59 19.34 15.75
C CYS A 26 -12.07 17.88 15.82
N PRO A 27 -11.50 17.04 16.70
CA PRO A 27 -11.86 15.62 16.80
C PRO A 27 -13.35 15.40 17.08
N ALA A 28 -13.94 16.25 17.92
CA ALA A 28 -15.37 16.24 18.24
C ALA A 28 -16.29 16.36 17.01
N LEU A 29 -15.84 17.05 15.96
CA LEU A 29 -16.62 17.17 14.72
C LEU A 29 -16.52 15.89 13.88
N VAL A 30 -15.33 15.29 13.79
CA VAL A 30 -15.08 14.06 13.03
C VAL A 30 -15.83 12.87 13.64
N GLU A 31 -15.88 12.81 14.96
CA GLU A 31 -16.50 11.74 15.76
C GLU A 31 -17.96 12.02 16.13
N HIS A 32 -18.55 13.11 15.62
CA HIS A 32 -19.95 13.40 15.89
C HIS A 32 -20.84 12.24 15.41
N PRO A 33 -21.84 11.78 16.20
CA PRO A 33 -22.67 10.61 15.89
C PRO A 33 -23.30 10.65 14.48
N TYR A 34 -23.72 11.84 14.06
CA TYR A 34 -24.24 12.08 12.71
C TYR A 34 -23.23 11.71 11.60
N ASN A 35 -21.97 12.13 11.74
CA ASN A 35 -20.92 11.86 10.75
C ASN A 35 -20.54 10.38 10.74
N ILE A 36 -20.51 9.73 11.91
CA ILE A 36 -20.30 8.28 12.04
C ILE A 36 -21.41 7.50 11.33
N CYS A 37 -22.67 7.88 11.56
CA CYS A 37 -23.84 7.24 10.95
C CYS A 37 -23.85 7.41 9.43
N LEU A 38 -23.66 8.64 8.96
CA LEU A 38 -23.61 8.96 7.52
C LEU A 38 -22.46 8.22 6.83
N ARG A 39 -21.30 8.11 7.48
CA ARG A 39 -20.15 7.32 7.00
C ARG A 39 -20.48 5.84 6.91
N SER A 40 -21.08 5.25 7.94
CA SER A 40 -21.51 3.84 7.96
C SER A 40 -22.49 3.55 6.83
N GLN A 41 -23.44 4.47 6.60
CA GLN A 41 -24.42 4.35 5.53
C GLN A 41 -23.75 4.40 4.14
N MET A 42 -22.85 5.36 3.91
CA MET A 42 -22.07 5.43 2.66
C MET A 42 -21.21 4.17 2.46
N TYR A 43 -20.60 3.67 3.53
CA TYR A 43 -19.78 2.47 3.51
C TYR A 43 -20.58 1.22 3.10
N SER A 44 -21.80 1.08 3.62
CA SER A 44 -22.71 -0.04 3.32
C SER A 44 -23.37 0.09 1.94
N LYS A 45 -23.88 1.28 1.60
CA LYS A 45 -24.74 1.50 0.41
C LYS A 45 -24.01 1.38 -0.92
N TYR A 46 -22.71 1.70 -0.97
CA TYR A 46 -21.94 1.72 -2.22
C TYR A 46 -21.09 0.48 -2.48
N GLY A 47 -21.20 -0.56 -1.65
CA GLY A 47 -20.37 -1.77 -1.80
C GLY A 47 -18.87 -1.48 -1.67
N PHE A 48 -18.49 -0.35 -1.06
CA PHE A 48 -17.11 0.09 -0.91
C PHE A 48 -16.26 -0.97 -0.22
N PHE A 49 -16.82 -1.62 0.81
CA PHE A 49 -16.18 -2.76 1.46
C PHE A 49 -15.85 -3.89 0.48
N ARG A 50 -16.80 -4.27 -0.37
CA ARG A 50 -16.62 -5.37 -1.34
C ARG A 50 -15.56 -5.02 -2.38
N VAL A 51 -15.56 -3.79 -2.91
CA VAL A 51 -14.55 -3.35 -3.90
C VAL A 51 -13.15 -3.30 -3.29
N ARG A 52 -13.03 -2.83 -2.04
CA ARG A 52 -11.74 -2.76 -1.33
C ARG A 52 -11.21 -4.13 -0.98
N LEU A 53 -12.04 -5.00 -0.41
CA LEU A 53 -11.68 -6.37 -0.12
C LEU A 53 -11.30 -7.12 -1.39
N LEU A 54 -12.05 -6.93 -2.48
CA LEU A 54 -11.71 -7.50 -3.79
C LEU A 54 -10.35 -7.01 -4.29
N THR A 55 -10.07 -5.71 -4.21
CA THR A 55 -8.75 -5.17 -4.65
C THR A 55 -7.61 -5.72 -3.80
N PHE A 56 -7.81 -5.85 -2.49
CA PHE A 56 -6.86 -6.47 -1.57
C PHE A 56 -6.58 -7.93 -1.96
N LEU A 57 -7.64 -8.71 -2.19
CA LEU A 57 -7.53 -10.12 -2.61
C LEU A 57 -6.89 -10.27 -3.98
N LEU A 58 -7.24 -9.42 -4.96
CA LEU A 58 -6.63 -9.41 -6.29
C LEU A 58 -5.12 -9.14 -6.21
N TYR A 59 -4.71 -8.19 -5.38
CA TYR A 59 -3.29 -7.91 -5.16
C TYR A 59 -2.59 -9.06 -4.42
N GLY A 60 -3.24 -9.68 -3.43
CA GLY A 60 -2.74 -10.86 -2.75
C GLY A 60 -2.55 -12.06 -3.68
N CYS A 61 -3.49 -12.30 -4.60
CA CYS A 61 -3.37 -13.34 -5.63
C CYS A 61 -2.21 -13.03 -6.59
N PHE A 62 -2.07 -11.78 -7.06
CA PHE A 62 -0.93 -11.36 -7.87
C PHE A 62 0.40 -11.63 -7.17
N LEU A 63 0.52 -11.23 -5.90
CA LEU A 63 1.74 -11.41 -5.11
C LEU A 63 2.05 -12.88 -4.86
N GLY A 64 1.03 -13.69 -4.53
CA GLY A 64 1.16 -15.14 -4.35
C GLY A 64 1.59 -15.85 -5.64
N LEU A 65 1.09 -15.43 -6.80
CA LEU A 65 1.53 -15.98 -8.09
C LEU A 65 2.97 -15.57 -8.41
N LEU A 66 3.35 -14.32 -8.14
CA LEU A 66 4.72 -13.85 -8.33
C LEU A 66 5.71 -14.63 -7.45
N THR A 67 5.39 -14.81 -6.16
CA THR A 67 6.23 -15.60 -5.24
C THR A 67 6.29 -17.06 -5.66
N THR A 68 5.19 -17.65 -6.13
CA THR A 68 5.18 -19.02 -6.67
C THR A 68 6.11 -19.15 -7.88
N ILE A 69 6.11 -18.18 -8.81
CA ILE A 69 7.01 -18.19 -9.98
C ILE A 69 8.47 -18.14 -9.53
N ILE A 70 8.80 -17.32 -8.53
CA ILE A 70 10.16 -17.17 -8.02
C ILE A 70 10.62 -18.43 -7.28
N LEU A 71 9.76 -19.04 -6.46
CA LEU A 71 10.07 -20.28 -5.73
C LEU A 71 10.23 -21.50 -6.65
N LEU A 72 9.57 -21.51 -7.81
CA LEU A 72 9.76 -22.54 -8.84
C LEU A 72 11.08 -22.34 -9.61
N GLY A 73 11.62 -21.13 -9.63
CA GLY A 73 12.93 -20.83 -10.20
C GLY A 73 14.08 -21.17 -9.24
N LYS A 74 15.25 -21.43 -9.80
CA LYS A 74 16.51 -21.49 -9.04
C LYS A 74 17.38 -20.28 -9.35
N GLN A 75 18.30 -19.96 -8.45
CA GLN A 75 19.31 -18.92 -8.66
C GLN A 75 20.11 -19.22 -9.94
N PRO A 76 20.43 -18.20 -10.76
CA PRO A 76 21.18 -18.40 -12.01
C PRO A 76 22.50 -19.13 -11.79
N GLU A 77 23.25 -18.80 -10.73
CA GLU A 77 24.54 -19.42 -10.40
C GLU A 77 24.51 -20.95 -10.39
N TYR A 78 23.42 -21.55 -9.92
CA TYR A 78 23.24 -23.01 -9.94
C TYR A 78 23.36 -23.60 -11.35
N PHE A 79 22.79 -22.93 -12.35
CA PHE A 79 22.83 -23.38 -13.74
C PHE A 79 24.16 -23.08 -14.42
N PHE A 80 24.82 -21.97 -14.03
CA PHE A 80 26.17 -21.64 -14.49
C PHE A 80 27.21 -22.64 -13.97
N ALA A 81 27.11 -23.02 -12.69
CA ALA A 81 27.95 -24.04 -12.08
C ALA A 81 27.77 -25.42 -12.74
N LYS A 82 26.54 -25.79 -13.12
CA LYS A 82 26.26 -27.06 -13.82
C LYS A 82 26.95 -27.17 -15.19
N ILE A 83 27.37 -26.06 -15.78
CA ILE A 83 28.07 -25.98 -17.08
C ILE A 83 29.55 -25.57 -16.90
N ASN A 84 30.05 -25.49 -15.65
CA ASN A 84 31.41 -25.03 -15.32
C ASN A 84 31.76 -23.68 -15.98
N ARG A 85 30.83 -22.72 -15.96
CA ARG A 85 31.01 -21.35 -16.47
C ARG A 85 30.85 -20.35 -15.35
N ASN A 86 31.70 -19.31 -15.34
CA ASN A 86 31.57 -18.21 -14.38
C ASN A 86 30.34 -17.35 -14.72
N MET A 87 29.63 -16.92 -13.69
CA MET A 87 28.48 -16.04 -13.81
C MET A 87 28.92 -14.63 -14.21
N THR A 88 28.35 -14.10 -15.29
CA THR A 88 28.57 -12.74 -15.79
C THR A 88 27.23 -12.07 -16.05
N ASN A 89 27.19 -10.74 -16.02
CA ASN A 89 25.96 -9.98 -16.24
C ASN A 89 25.57 -9.87 -17.73
N ASP A 90 26.38 -10.42 -18.63
CA ASP A 90 26.20 -10.33 -20.08
C ASP A 90 25.05 -11.23 -20.57
N LEU A 91 24.31 -10.75 -21.56
CA LEU A 91 23.18 -11.49 -22.13
C LEU A 91 23.66 -12.69 -22.99
N ASP A 92 24.82 -12.57 -23.64
CA ASP A 92 25.36 -13.59 -24.54
C ASP A 92 25.79 -14.84 -23.78
N THR A 93 26.42 -14.67 -22.61
CA THR A 93 26.81 -15.80 -21.76
C THR A 93 25.59 -16.53 -21.22
N CYS A 94 24.56 -15.79 -20.82
CA CYS A 94 23.26 -16.32 -20.43
C CYS A 94 22.60 -17.13 -21.57
N ALA A 95 22.71 -16.67 -22.82
CA ALA A 95 22.18 -17.36 -23.99
C ALA A 95 22.89 -18.70 -24.26
N ILE A 96 24.22 -18.74 -24.15
CA ILE A 96 25.01 -19.97 -24.32
C ILE A 96 24.60 -21.01 -23.28
N VAL A 97 24.47 -20.61 -22.01
CA VAL A 97 24.04 -21.48 -20.91
C VAL A 97 22.64 -22.05 -21.20
N SER A 98 21.69 -21.22 -21.62
CA SER A 98 20.34 -21.67 -21.94
C SER A 98 20.28 -22.66 -23.12
N LYS A 99 21.02 -22.38 -24.19
CA LYS A 99 21.10 -23.25 -25.38
C LYS A 99 21.71 -24.62 -25.05
N ASN A 100 22.75 -24.65 -24.22
CA ASN A 100 23.36 -25.91 -23.79
C ASN A 100 22.39 -26.73 -22.91
N LEU A 101 21.65 -26.08 -22.02
CA LEU A 101 20.70 -26.77 -21.13
C LEU A 101 19.49 -27.32 -21.88
N THR A 102 19.03 -26.61 -22.91
CA THR A 102 17.97 -27.08 -23.80
C THR A 102 18.44 -28.23 -24.68
N ALA A 103 19.65 -28.14 -25.26
CA ALA A 103 20.25 -29.25 -26.01
C ALA A 103 20.44 -30.51 -25.15
N ALA A 104 20.77 -30.35 -23.87
CA ALA A 104 20.93 -31.44 -22.92
C ALA A 104 19.61 -31.96 -22.32
N ASN A 105 18.45 -31.43 -22.71
CA ASN A 105 17.12 -31.83 -22.22
C ASN A 105 17.00 -31.89 -20.68
N ASN A 106 17.61 -30.92 -19.98
CA ASN A 106 17.59 -30.92 -18.52
C ASN A 106 16.17 -30.63 -17.98
N PRO A 107 15.53 -31.56 -17.24
CA PRO A 107 14.15 -31.40 -16.80
C PRO A 107 13.95 -30.24 -15.80
N GLU A 108 15.00 -29.89 -15.06
CA GLU A 108 14.99 -28.79 -14.09
C GLU A 108 15.04 -27.40 -14.72
N ALA A 109 15.60 -27.28 -15.93
CA ALA A 109 15.73 -26.02 -16.64
C ALA A 109 14.51 -25.74 -17.53
N LEU A 110 13.82 -26.79 -17.98
CA LEU A 110 12.68 -26.70 -18.90
C LEU A 110 11.38 -26.29 -18.18
N GLN A 111 10.59 -25.45 -18.83
CA GLN A 111 9.30 -25.02 -18.31
C GLN A 111 8.28 -26.16 -18.28
N THR A 112 7.83 -26.53 -17.08
CA THR A 112 6.73 -27.48 -16.90
C THR A 112 5.39 -26.90 -17.35
N THR A 113 4.42 -27.77 -17.64
CA THR A 113 3.04 -27.36 -17.99
C THR A 113 2.39 -26.54 -16.88
N SER A 114 2.67 -26.88 -15.62
CA SER A 114 2.25 -26.13 -14.44
C SER A 114 2.81 -24.70 -14.43
N TYR A 115 4.11 -24.53 -14.71
CA TYR A 115 4.74 -23.21 -14.79
C TYR A 115 4.08 -22.33 -15.86
N LYS A 116 3.82 -22.89 -17.05
CA LYS A 116 3.13 -22.16 -18.14
C LYS A 116 1.72 -21.71 -17.74
N ARG A 117 0.98 -22.54 -16.98
CA ARG A 117 -0.36 -22.19 -16.48
C ARG A 117 -0.30 -21.07 -15.44
N VAL A 118 0.64 -21.14 -14.49
CA VAL A 118 0.87 -20.10 -13.48
C VAL A 118 1.27 -18.78 -14.13
N LYS A 119 2.19 -18.80 -15.10
CA LYS A 119 2.64 -17.62 -15.86
C LYS A 119 1.49 -16.94 -16.61
N LYS A 120 0.62 -17.70 -17.28
CA LYS A 120 -0.60 -17.17 -17.93
C LYS A 120 -1.56 -16.51 -16.93
N SER A 121 -1.80 -17.16 -15.80
CA SER A 121 -2.63 -16.62 -14.72
C SER A 121 -2.06 -15.30 -14.19
N TYR A 122 -0.75 -15.27 -13.91
CA TYR A 122 -0.04 -14.07 -13.45
C TYR A 122 -0.24 -12.88 -14.41
N TYR A 123 -0.09 -13.08 -15.72
CA TYR A 123 -0.31 -12.00 -16.69
C TYR A 123 -1.77 -11.49 -16.68
N ALA A 124 -2.76 -12.36 -16.49
CA ALA A 124 -4.17 -11.93 -16.39
C ALA A 124 -4.40 -11.01 -15.17
N PHE A 125 -3.83 -11.36 -14.01
CA PHE A 125 -3.90 -10.50 -12.81
C PHE A 125 -3.10 -9.20 -12.99
N LEU A 126 -1.92 -9.26 -13.60
CA LEU A 126 -1.09 -8.10 -13.87
C LEU A 126 -1.82 -7.10 -14.78
N ILE A 127 -2.44 -7.56 -15.87
CA ILE A 127 -3.23 -6.71 -16.77
C ILE A 127 -4.41 -6.08 -16.03
N THR A 128 -5.12 -6.85 -15.20
CA THR A 128 -6.25 -6.34 -14.40
C THR A 128 -5.81 -5.22 -13.46
N LEU A 129 -4.68 -5.39 -12.77
CA LEU A 129 -4.12 -4.37 -11.87
C LEU A 129 -3.56 -3.17 -12.65
N ALA A 130 -2.94 -3.38 -13.81
CA ALA A 130 -2.46 -2.31 -14.68
C ALA A 130 -3.63 -1.44 -15.15
N VAL A 131 -4.71 -2.04 -15.64
CA VAL A 131 -5.94 -1.33 -16.05
C VAL A 131 -6.53 -0.55 -14.87
N LYS A 132 -6.61 -1.15 -13.67
CA LYS A 132 -7.04 -0.44 -12.45
C LYS A 132 -6.20 0.82 -12.20
N ASN A 133 -4.88 0.71 -12.28
CA ASN A 133 -3.98 1.84 -12.06
C ASN A 133 -4.10 2.91 -13.15
N ILE A 134 -4.29 2.52 -14.42
CA ILE A 134 -4.53 3.47 -15.51
C ILE A 134 -5.84 4.25 -15.28
N ILE A 135 -6.94 3.56 -14.92
CA ILE A 135 -8.22 4.21 -14.60
C ILE A 135 -8.04 5.20 -13.43
N LEU A 136 -7.29 4.80 -12.40
CA LEU A 136 -6.99 5.65 -11.26
C LEU A 136 -6.23 6.92 -11.66
N ILE A 137 -5.20 6.79 -12.50
CA ILE A 137 -4.39 7.92 -12.98
C ILE A 137 -5.24 8.88 -13.82
N VAL A 138 -6.02 8.35 -14.78
CA VAL A 138 -6.86 9.17 -15.67
C VAL A 138 -7.94 9.91 -14.88
N THR A 139 -8.53 9.28 -13.86
CA THR A 139 -9.61 9.89 -13.07
C THR A 139 -9.11 10.90 -12.02
N LEU A 140 -7.84 10.80 -11.60
CA LEU A 140 -7.21 11.68 -10.59
C LEU A 140 -6.22 12.69 -11.19
N PHE A 141 -6.18 12.80 -12.52
CA PHE A 141 -5.17 13.52 -13.30
C PHE A 141 -4.84 14.97 -12.89
N PRO A 142 -5.72 15.80 -12.27
CA PRO A 142 -5.29 17.16 -11.87
C PRO A 142 -4.50 17.24 -10.55
N ARG A 143 -4.23 16.13 -9.82
CA ARG A 143 -3.60 16.22 -8.46
C ARG A 143 -2.44 15.27 -8.21
N ILE A 144 -1.23 15.83 -8.31
CA ILE A 144 0.09 15.18 -8.12
C ILE A 144 0.21 14.44 -6.79
N THR A 145 -0.31 14.98 -5.68
CA THR A 145 -0.17 14.38 -4.34
C THR A 145 -0.90 13.05 -4.18
N ARG A 146 -2.00 12.83 -4.91
CA ARG A 146 -2.73 11.55 -4.90
C ARG A 146 -2.06 10.50 -5.78
N ILE A 147 -1.43 10.91 -6.88
CA ILE A 147 -0.68 10.03 -7.80
C ILE A 147 0.58 9.47 -7.12
N ALA A 148 1.24 10.26 -6.27
CA ALA A 148 2.39 9.79 -5.48
C ALA A 148 2.06 8.53 -4.64
N SER A 149 0.81 8.37 -4.21
CA SER A 149 0.38 7.21 -3.43
C SER A 149 0.23 5.90 -4.24
N SER A 150 0.20 5.98 -5.57
CA SER A 150 0.17 4.83 -6.50
C SER A 150 1.56 4.45 -7.03
N LEU A 151 2.58 5.28 -6.84
CA LEU A 151 3.95 5.00 -7.29
C LEU A 151 4.50 3.64 -6.83
N PRO A 152 4.44 3.23 -5.55
CA PRO A 152 5.01 1.94 -5.14
C PRO A 152 4.33 0.76 -5.81
N GLU A 153 3.02 0.86 -6.09
CA GLU A 153 2.28 -0.18 -6.80
C GLU A 153 2.70 -0.25 -8.28
N ILE A 154 2.83 0.91 -8.95
CA ILE A 154 3.28 0.97 -10.34
C ILE A 154 4.70 0.43 -10.46
N CYS A 155 5.61 0.84 -9.56
CA CYS A 155 6.98 0.32 -9.51
C CYS A 155 7.00 -1.20 -9.34
N ALA A 156 6.19 -1.76 -8.41
CA ALA A 156 6.08 -3.20 -8.22
C ALA A 156 5.57 -3.92 -9.49
N LEU A 157 4.55 -3.38 -10.15
CA LEU A 157 3.99 -3.96 -11.38
C LEU A 157 5.01 -3.94 -12.53
N VAL A 158 5.73 -2.84 -12.72
CA VAL A 158 6.75 -2.71 -13.76
C VAL A 158 7.94 -3.64 -13.51
N LEU A 159 8.50 -3.63 -12.29
CA LEU A 159 9.65 -4.47 -11.94
C LEU A 159 9.31 -5.97 -12.05
N SER A 160 8.13 -6.36 -11.58
CA SER A 160 7.66 -7.75 -11.70
C SER A 160 7.38 -8.16 -13.15
N PHE A 161 6.85 -7.25 -13.98
CA PHE A 161 6.69 -7.49 -15.42
C PHE A 161 8.04 -7.77 -16.09
N VAL A 162 9.05 -6.93 -15.83
CA VAL A 162 10.40 -7.09 -16.41
C VAL A 162 11.03 -8.43 -16.03
N TYR A 163 10.78 -8.92 -14.81
CA TYR A 163 11.28 -10.23 -14.36
C TYR A 163 10.59 -11.42 -15.05
N VAL A 164 9.26 -11.39 -15.23
CA VAL A 164 8.53 -12.54 -15.78
C VAL A 164 8.55 -12.57 -17.31
N TYR A 165 8.68 -11.40 -17.94
CA TYR A 165 8.77 -11.24 -19.39
C TYR A 165 10.00 -11.94 -19.97
N ASP A 166 9.80 -12.69 -21.05
CA ASP A 166 10.91 -13.32 -21.77
C ASP A 166 11.51 -12.27 -22.70
N TRP A 167 12.77 -11.88 -22.47
CA TRP A 167 13.44 -10.82 -23.24
C TRP A 167 13.80 -11.28 -24.65
N THR A 168 13.94 -12.59 -24.84
CA THR A 168 14.46 -13.21 -26.07
C THR A 168 13.81 -14.57 -26.30
N ASP A 169 13.75 -15.04 -27.54
CA ASP A 169 13.07 -16.28 -27.92
C ASP A 169 13.63 -17.53 -27.22
N TRP A 170 14.94 -17.60 -27.00
CA TRP A 170 15.60 -18.74 -26.35
C TRP A 170 15.27 -18.87 -24.86
N GLN A 171 14.64 -17.88 -24.23
CA GLN A 171 14.14 -17.96 -22.86
C GLN A 171 12.75 -18.60 -22.77
N SER A 172 11.98 -18.62 -23.86
CA SER A 172 10.61 -19.15 -23.87
C SER A 172 10.50 -20.60 -23.38
N PRO A 173 11.42 -21.54 -23.71
CA PRO A 173 11.32 -22.91 -23.21
C PRO A 173 11.93 -23.13 -21.81
N VAL A 174 12.65 -22.15 -21.27
CA VAL A 174 13.51 -22.32 -20.07
C VAL A 174 12.99 -21.47 -18.90
N ILE A 175 13.18 -21.93 -17.65
CA ILE A 175 12.78 -21.21 -16.42
C ILE A 175 13.84 -20.18 -15.99
N ILE A 176 15.08 -20.35 -16.45
CA ILE A 176 16.26 -19.58 -16.06
C ILE A 176 16.10 -18.11 -16.47
N ARG A 177 16.45 -17.22 -15.53
CA ARG A 177 16.51 -15.77 -15.74
C ARG A 177 17.95 -15.31 -15.70
N CYS A 178 18.30 -14.36 -16.55
CA CYS A 178 19.65 -13.82 -16.57
C CYS A 178 19.97 -13.06 -15.27
N PRO A 179 21.24 -12.94 -14.88
CA PRO A 179 21.64 -12.31 -13.62
C PRO A 179 21.02 -10.94 -13.38
N ILE A 180 21.05 -10.06 -14.38
CA ILE A 180 20.46 -8.71 -14.26
C ILE A 180 18.94 -8.76 -14.13
N GLN A 181 18.28 -9.64 -14.87
CA GLN A 181 16.83 -9.84 -14.79
C GLN A 181 16.43 -10.38 -13.41
N TYR A 182 17.24 -11.29 -12.85
CA TYR A 182 17.03 -11.86 -11.52
C TYR A 182 17.17 -10.80 -10.42
N GLN A 183 18.16 -9.91 -10.51
CA GLN A 183 18.33 -8.78 -9.58
C GLN A 183 17.14 -7.81 -9.61
N ILE A 184 16.65 -7.45 -10.80
CA ILE A 184 15.45 -6.61 -10.97
C ILE A 184 14.23 -7.28 -10.35
N GLY A 185 14.08 -8.60 -10.55
CA GLY A 185 13.00 -9.39 -9.95
C GLY A 185 13.05 -9.44 -8.42
N ALA A 186 14.24 -9.56 -7.84
CA ALA A 186 14.42 -9.52 -6.39
C ALA A 186 13.99 -8.17 -5.80
N LEU A 187 14.38 -7.06 -6.43
CA LEU A 187 13.91 -5.73 -6.04
C LEU A 187 12.39 -5.60 -6.21
N GLY A 188 11.85 -6.06 -7.34
CA GLY A 188 10.41 -6.04 -7.61
C GLY A 188 9.60 -6.82 -6.58
N LEU A 189 10.08 -7.98 -6.15
CA LEU A 189 9.47 -8.79 -5.10
C LEU A 189 9.42 -8.04 -3.76
N LEU A 190 10.55 -7.44 -3.36
CA LEU A 190 10.63 -6.67 -2.11
C LEU A 190 9.65 -5.49 -2.12
N VAL A 191 9.64 -4.70 -3.19
CA VAL A 191 8.72 -3.56 -3.34
C VAL A 191 7.26 -4.03 -3.33
N ALA A 192 6.96 -5.18 -3.95
CA ALA A 192 5.61 -5.73 -3.97
C ALA A 192 5.11 -6.15 -2.57
N TRP A 193 5.96 -6.77 -1.76
CA TRP A 193 5.64 -7.11 -0.37
C TRP A 193 5.50 -5.87 0.52
N ILE A 194 6.38 -4.87 0.37
CA ILE A 194 6.24 -3.60 1.10
C ILE A 194 4.94 -2.90 0.73
N ASN A 195 4.57 -2.91 -0.56
CA ASN A 195 3.31 -2.33 -1.01
C ASN A 195 2.07 -3.06 -0.47
N LEU A 196 2.18 -4.36 -0.12
CA LEU A 196 1.11 -5.09 0.59
C LEU A 196 0.78 -4.43 1.94
N LEU A 197 1.77 -3.91 2.67
CA LEU A 197 1.53 -3.18 3.92
C LEU A 197 0.65 -1.94 3.66
N GLY A 198 0.88 -1.24 2.54
CA GLY A 198 0.02 -0.13 2.12
C GLY A 198 -1.44 -0.55 1.90
N TYR A 199 -1.66 -1.75 1.37
CA TYR A 199 -2.99 -2.35 1.24
C TYR A 199 -3.60 -2.75 2.59
N VAL A 200 -2.82 -3.31 3.52
CA VAL A 200 -3.26 -3.62 4.89
C VAL A 200 -3.68 -2.35 5.63
N LYS A 201 -2.89 -1.27 5.52
CA LYS A 201 -3.19 0.05 6.10
C LYS A 201 -4.54 0.62 5.65
N ARG A 202 -4.92 0.40 4.38
CA ARG A 202 -6.18 0.89 3.81
C ARG A 202 -7.39 0.03 4.18
N THR A 203 -7.16 -1.23 4.55
CA THR A 203 -8.22 -2.17 4.94
C THR A 203 -8.54 -1.99 6.42
N SER A 204 -9.49 -1.09 6.71
CA SER A 204 -9.88 -0.70 8.07
C SER A 204 -10.62 -1.78 8.90
N TYR A 205 -10.70 -3.02 8.43
CA TYR A 205 -11.54 -4.07 9.05
C TYR A 205 -10.89 -4.72 10.28
N LEU A 206 -9.57 -4.90 10.27
CA LEU A 206 -8.81 -5.25 11.46
C LEU A 206 -8.06 -3.98 11.87
N ASN A 207 -8.13 -3.59 13.13
CA ASN A 207 -7.39 -2.45 13.70
C ASN A 207 -5.85 -2.51 13.48
N ILE A 208 -5.35 -3.55 12.81
CA ILE A 208 -3.99 -3.71 12.29
C ILE A 208 -3.51 -2.52 11.45
N GLY A 209 -4.42 -1.83 10.74
CA GLY A 209 -4.05 -0.67 9.92
C GLY A 209 -3.36 0.46 10.69
N ILE A 210 -3.63 0.61 12.00
CA ILE A 210 -2.96 1.58 12.88
C ILE A 210 -1.48 1.24 13.00
N PHE A 211 -1.13 -0.02 13.27
CA PHE A 211 0.27 -0.42 13.46
C PHE A 211 1.11 -0.16 12.20
N VAL A 212 0.55 -0.42 11.01
CA VAL A 212 1.25 -0.12 9.75
C VAL A 212 1.44 1.39 9.56
N ALA A 213 0.44 2.19 9.96
CA ALA A 213 0.56 3.65 9.89
C ALA A 213 1.62 4.19 10.86
N MET A 214 1.67 3.64 12.09
CA MET A 214 2.69 3.97 13.09
C MET A 214 4.08 3.56 12.60
N LEU A 215 4.23 2.36 12.05
CA LEU A 215 5.49 1.88 11.45
C LEU A 215 5.97 2.83 10.36
N GLN A 216 5.09 3.23 9.43
CA GLN A 216 5.45 4.16 8.37
C GLN A 216 5.90 5.52 8.90
N LEU A 217 5.24 6.02 9.94
CA LEU A 217 5.62 7.30 10.55
C LEU A 217 6.97 7.22 11.26
N ILE A 218 7.21 6.18 12.04
CA ILE A 218 8.50 5.93 12.71
C ILE A 218 9.61 5.79 11.66
N ALA A 219 9.36 5.04 10.58
CA ALA A 219 10.30 4.89 9.47
C ALA A 219 10.66 6.24 8.83
N PHE A 220 9.68 7.12 8.55
CA PHE A 220 9.98 8.44 7.98
C PHE A 220 10.77 9.34 8.93
N LYS A 221 10.60 9.20 10.25
CA LYS A 221 11.38 9.96 11.23
C LYS A 221 12.80 9.43 11.34
N PHE A 222 12.97 8.11 11.30
CA PHE A 222 14.27 7.49 11.17
C PHE A 222 15.00 7.97 9.91
N LEU A 223 14.32 8.05 8.76
CA LEU A 223 14.90 8.60 7.53
C LEU A 223 15.40 10.05 7.69
N LYS A 224 14.73 10.89 8.50
CA LYS A 224 15.21 12.25 8.82
C LYS A 224 16.45 12.27 9.69
N PHE A 225 16.71 11.21 10.45
CA PHE A 225 17.90 11.06 11.28
C PHE A 225 19.12 10.53 10.50
N ILE A 226 18.92 9.92 9.32
CA ILE A 226 19.99 9.37 8.48
C ILE A 226 21.15 10.34 8.22
N PRO A 227 20.94 11.64 7.91
CA PRO A 227 22.06 12.56 7.68
C PRO A 227 23.01 12.67 8.89
N VAL A 228 22.47 12.66 10.11
CA VAL A 228 23.27 12.67 11.34
C VAL A 228 24.05 11.36 11.47
N LEU A 229 23.38 10.23 11.22
CA LEU A 229 24.02 8.91 11.24
C LEU A 229 25.14 8.79 10.21
N LEU A 230 24.97 9.34 8.99
CA LEU A 230 25.97 9.29 7.93
C LEU A 230 27.26 10.04 8.31
N VAL A 231 27.16 11.20 8.98
CA VAL A 231 28.36 11.93 9.45
C VAL A 231 29.17 11.07 10.43
N ILE A 232 28.48 10.38 11.34
CA ILE A 232 29.11 9.50 12.34
C ILE A 232 29.74 8.28 11.64
N ILE A 233 29.00 7.61 10.75
CA ILE A 233 29.49 6.45 9.98
C ILE A 233 30.71 6.85 9.13
N CYS A 234 30.71 8.02 8.50
CA CYS A 234 31.85 8.50 7.74
C CYS A 234 33.08 8.74 8.62
N GLY A 235 32.91 9.41 9.77
CA GLY A 235 34.01 9.68 10.69
C GLY A 235 34.68 8.40 11.19
N PHE A 236 33.89 7.46 11.71
CA PHE A 236 34.42 6.19 12.20
C PHE A 236 34.91 5.29 11.06
N GLY A 237 34.19 5.24 9.93
CA GLY A 237 34.50 4.34 8.82
C GLY A 237 35.78 4.69 8.09
N PHE A 238 36.08 5.97 7.87
CA PHE A 238 37.38 6.37 7.33
C PHE A 238 38.52 6.14 8.32
N THR A 239 38.25 6.29 9.62
CA THR A 239 39.23 5.98 10.67
C THR A 239 39.56 4.48 10.68
N TYR A 240 38.55 3.61 10.57
CA TYR A 240 38.75 2.17 10.43
C TYR A 240 39.49 1.81 9.14
N TRP A 241 39.10 2.41 8.02
CA TRP A 241 39.80 2.21 6.75
C TRP A 241 41.31 2.48 6.90
N MET A 242 41.71 3.59 7.53
CA MET A 242 43.14 3.88 7.74
C MET A 242 43.85 2.88 8.66
N LEU A 243 43.19 2.39 9.73
CA LEU A 243 43.83 1.56 10.75
C LEU A 243 43.88 0.07 10.40
N ILE A 244 42.89 -0.42 9.64
CA ILE A 244 42.72 -1.85 9.35
C ILE A 244 42.45 -2.14 7.86
N GLN A 245 42.92 -1.29 6.94
CA GLN A 245 42.83 -1.51 5.48
C GLN A 245 43.36 -2.89 5.02
N ASN A 246 44.27 -3.49 5.77
CA ASN A 246 44.86 -4.78 5.42
C ASN A 246 43.86 -5.95 5.57
N GLN A 247 42.77 -5.76 6.31
CA GLN A 247 41.73 -6.77 6.43
C GLN A 247 40.78 -6.71 5.22
N GLN A 248 40.48 -7.88 4.63
CA GLN A 248 39.50 -8.06 3.55
C GLN A 248 38.20 -7.22 3.70
N PRO A 249 37.53 -7.15 4.87
CA PRO A 249 36.30 -6.35 5.02
C PRO A 249 36.48 -4.82 5.00
N PHE A 250 37.71 -4.30 4.99
CA PHE A 250 38.01 -2.86 5.05
C PHE A 250 38.98 -2.42 3.93
N GLN A 251 39.13 -3.21 2.86
CA GLN A 251 40.08 -2.87 1.79
C GLN A 251 39.67 -1.60 1.03
N THR A 252 38.39 -1.51 0.65
CA THR A 252 37.89 -0.30 -0.01
C THR A 252 37.21 0.64 0.99
N PRO A 253 37.25 1.97 0.75
CA PRO A 253 36.60 2.93 1.64
C PRO A 253 35.08 2.72 1.70
N ILE A 254 34.46 2.24 0.62
CA ILE A 254 33.02 1.95 0.58
C ILE A 254 32.69 0.74 1.45
N GLU A 255 33.48 -0.33 1.36
CA GLU A 255 33.31 -1.50 2.23
C GLU A 255 33.53 -1.14 3.70
N ALA A 256 34.51 -0.30 4.01
CA ALA A 256 34.76 0.19 5.36
C ALA A 256 33.56 0.99 5.92
N LEU A 257 32.95 1.85 5.12
CA LEU A 257 31.73 2.59 5.50
C LEU A 257 30.54 1.66 5.72
N LEU A 258 30.32 0.70 4.81
CA LEU A 258 29.24 -0.30 4.95
C LEU A 258 29.44 -1.15 6.21
N ARG A 259 30.67 -1.61 6.45
CA ARG A 259 31.03 -2.40 7.62
C ARG A 259 30.85 -1.60 8.92
N THR A 260 31.16 -0.31 8.89
CA THR A 260 30.92 0.63 10.01
C THR A 260 29.43 0.89 10.24
N GLY A 261 28.59 0.88 9.20
CA GLY A 261 27.14 0.88 9.38
C GLY A 261 26.63 -0.39 10.09
N PHE A 262 27.16 -1.56 9.73
CA PHE A 262 26.79 -2.83 10.37
C PHE A 262 27.30 -2.97 11.81
N LEU A 263 28.37 -2.27 12.18
CA LEU A 263 28.86 -2.15 13.56
C LEU A 263 27.79 -1.66 14.54
N MET A 264 26.75 -0.96 14.07
CA MET A 264 25.59 -0.58 14.90
C MET A 264 24.81 -1.78 15.44
N PHE A 265 24.77 -2.87 14.68
CA PHE A 265 24.02 -4.08 15.03
C PHE A 265 24.92 -5.20 15.54
N ASP A 266 26.14 -5.28 15.04
CA ASP A 266 27.10 -6.33 15.41
C ASP A 266 28.55 -5.80 15.50
N ILE A 267 29.06 -5.81 16.74
CA ILE A 267 30.41 -5.36 17.09
C ILE A 267 31.47 -6.39 16.68
N GLY A 268 31.12 -7.66 16.43
CA GLY A 268 32.00 -8.69 15.83
C GLY A 268 33.47 -8.62 16.29
N TYR A 269 33.68 -8.46 17.60
CA TYR A 269 34.98 -8.12 18.19
C TYR A 269 36.04 -9.19 17.92
N GLU A 270 35.65 -10.47 18.00
CA GLU A 270 36.56 -11.61 17.92
C GLU A 270 37.18 -11.75 16.52
N ASP A 271 36.36 -11.77 15.47
CA ASP A 271 36.84 -11.93 14.08
C ASP A 271 37.70 -10.75 13.61
N ARG A 272 37.57 -9.58 14.26
CA ARG A 272 38.26 -8.33 13.88
C ARG A 272 39.63 -8.21 14.53
N LEU A 273 39.78 -8.69 15.77
CA LEU A 273 41.01 -8.58 16.56
C LEU A 273 41.84 -9.86 16.60
N TYR A 274 41.25 -11.01 16.28
CA TYR A 274 41.95 -12.30 16.20
C TYR A 274 42.06 -12.81 14.76
N GLY A 275 41.92 -11.92 13.77
CA GLY A 275 42.18 -12.22 12.37
C GLY A 275 43.65 -12.62 12.15
N THR A 276 43.92 -13.31 11.05
CA THR A 276 45.20 -13.98 10.72
C THR A 276 46.43 -13.07 10.62
N GLU A 277 46.33 -11.76 10.85
CA GLU A 277 47.47 -10.83 10.77
C GLU A 277 47.65 -10.01 12.06
N PRO A 278 48.84 -10.06 12.72
CA PRO A 278 49.00 -9.68 14.12
C PRO A 278 49.34 -8.20 14.39
N TYR A 279 49.40 -7.33 13.36
CA TYR A 279 49.79 -5.93 13.54
C TYR A 279 48.58 -5.05 13.86
N TYR A 280 48.27 -4.95 15.16
CA TYR A 280 47.21 -4.07 15.66
C TYR A 280 47.79 -2.81 16.29
N TYR A 281 47.27 -1.65 15.87
CA TYR A 281 47.55 -0.38 16.55
C TYR A 281 46.80 -0.35 17.89
N PRO A 282 47.45 0.04 19.01
CA PRO A 282 46.76 0.23 20.30
C PRO A 282 45.56 1.19 20.20
N LEU A 283 45.63 2.17 19.28
CA LEU A 283 44.57 3.12 18.98
C LEU A 283 43.28 2.44 18.48
N LEU A 284 43.38 1.28 17.84
CA LEU A 284 42.24 0.52 17.33
C LEU A 284 41.31 0.08 18.46
N TYR A 285 41.86 -0.41 19.58
CA TYR A 285 41.08 -0.81 20.75
C TYR A 285 40.27 0.36 21.32
N LEU A 286 40.90 1.54 21.41
CA LEU A 286 40.24 2.75 21.88
C LEU A 286 39.10 3.17 20.96
N ILE A 287 39.32 3.16 19.64
CA ILE A 287 38.30 3.51 18.65
C ILE A 287 37.16 2.49 18.66
N LEU A 288 37.44 1.21 18.87
CA LEU A 288 36.43 0.16 18.98
C LEU A 288 35.54 0.35 20.20
N ILE A 289 36.12 0.67 21.36
CA ILE A 289 35.36 1.00 22.58
C ILE A 289 34.51 2.24 22.35
N LEU A 290 35.08 3.30 21.76
CA LEU A 290 34.36 4.53 21.47
C LEU A 290 33.19 4.27 20.50
N THR A 291 33.40 3.44 19.49
CA THR A 291 32.38 3.04 18.52
C THR A 291 31.26 2.25 19.20
N ALA A 292 31.58 1.30 20.09
CA ALA A 292 30.57 0.57 20.85
C ALA A 292 29.72 1.50 21.74
N ILE A 293 30.35 2.46 22.41
CA ILE A 293 29.63 3.46 23.22
C ILE A 293 28.73 4.32 22.33
N VAL A 294 29.26 4.86 21.22
CA VAL A 294 28.50 5.74 20.34
C VAL A 294 27.33 5.00 19.67
N PHE A 295 27.60 3.88 19.00
CA PHE A 295 26.57 3.20 18.23
C PHE A 295 25.60 2.40 19.10
N CYS A 296 26.09 1.59 20.05
CA CYS A 296 25.23 0.70 20.81
C CYS A 296 24.55 1.40 22.00
N ILE A 297 25.21 2.37 22.64
CA ILE A 297 24.63 3.08 23.78
C ILE A 297 23.94 4.37 23.33
N PHE A 298 24.63 5.29 22.66
CA PHE A 298 24.01 6.58 22.33
C PHE A 298 23.00 6.47 21.21
N ILE A 299 23.38 5.94 20.05
CA ILE A 299 22.52 5.96 18.85
C ILE A 299 21.29 5.06 19.03
N LEU A 300 21.45 3.81 19.48
CA LEU A 300 20.29 2.93 19.68
C LEU A 300 19.31 3.48 20.73
N ASN A 301 19.80 3.96 21.88
CA ASN A 301 18.91 4.51 22.91
C ASN A 301 18.25 5.83 22.47
N LEU A 302 18.96 6.67 21.70
CA LEU A 302 18.37 7.87 21.12
C LEU A 302 17.24 7.52 20.13
N LEU A 303 17.47 6.54 19.26
CA LEU A 303 16.47 6.09 18.28
C LEU A 303 15.24 5.48 18.97
N ILE A 304 15.43 4.67 20.00
CA ILE A 304 14.34 4.10 20.80
C ILE A 304 13.59 5.20 21.54
N SER A 305 14.30 6.14 22.18
CA SER A 305 13.70 7.27 22.89
C SER A 305 12.85 8.14 21.96
N LEU A 306 13.36 8.43 20.75
CA LEU A 306 12.64 9.20 19.73
C LEU A 306 11.36 8.48 19.27
N ALA A 307 11.41 7.15 19.11
CA ALA A 307 10.26 6.36 18.69
C ALA A 307 9.22 6.23 19.83
N VAL A 308 9.66 5.93 21.05
CA VAL A 308 8.80 5.69 22.21
C VAL A 308 8.10 6.96 22.66
N GLY A 309 8.78 8.11 22.65
CA GLY A 309 8.21 9.39 23.07
C GLY A 309 6.97 9.80 22.27
N GLU A 310 6.80 9.27 21.07
CA GLU A 310 5.69 9.63 20.18
C GLU A 310 4.55 8.60 20.18
N LEU A 311 4.81 7.37 20.63
CA LEU A 311 3.85 6.27 20.58
C LEU A 311 2.50 6.59 21.27
N PRO A 312 2.47 7.23 22.46
CA PRO A 312 1.20 7.56 23.12
C PRO A 312 0.37 8.56 22.30
N SER A 313 1.02 9.65 21.86
CA SER A 313 0.37 10.69 21.05
C SER A 313 -0.19 10.17 19.73
N LEU A 314 0.42 9.11 19.18
CA LEU A 314 0.00 8.47 17.93
C LEU A 314 -1.11 7.46 18.13
N THR A 315 -1.14 6.79 19.29
CA THR A 315 -2.24 5.90 19.66
C THR A 315 -3.52 6.72 19.84
N ASP A 316 -3.43 7.83 20.59
CA ASP A 316 -4.58 8.72 20.85
C ASP A 316 -5.11 9.38 19.56
N ARG A 317 -4.19 9.77 18.66
CA ARG A 317 -4.56 10.30 17.35
C ARG A 317 -4.89 9.21 16.33
N GLY A 318 -4.66 7.94 16.66
CA GLY A 318 -4.74 6.81 15.73
C GLY A 318 -6.17 6.57 15.25
N THR A 319 -7.15 6.65 16.14
CA THR A 319 -8.59 6.52 15.83
C THR A 319 -9.09 7.65 14.93
N LEU A 320 -8.66 8.88 15.22
CA LEU A 320 -8.93 10.05 14.39
C LEU A 320 -8.29 9.91 13.01
N TRP A 321 -7.04 9.45 12.96
CA TRP A 321 -6.31 9.24 11.73
C TRP A 321 -6.94 8.14 10.88
N GLN A 322 -7.39 7.03 11.48
CA GLN A 322 -8.17 6.00 10.80
C GLN A 322 -9.45 6.58 10.19
N SER A 323 -10.18 7.38 10.97
CA SER A 323 -11.39 8.05 10.51
C SER A 323 -11.11 8.98 9.32
N GLN A 324 -10.03 9.76 9.37
CA GLN A 324 -9.58 10.63 8.28
C GLN A 324 -9.16 9.84 7.04
N MET A 325 -8.40 8.76 7.22
CA MET A 325 -8.00 7.88 6.12
C MET A 325 -9.25 7.31 5.45
N LEU A 326 -10.25 6.88 6.22
CA LEU A 326 -11.51 6.40 5.69
C LEU A 326 -12.25 7.51 4.90
N TYR A 327 -12.26 8.75 5.36
CA TYR A 327 -12.83 9.88 4.62
C TYR A 327 -12.12 10.16 3.30
N LEU A 328 -10.79 10.17 3.29
CA LEU A 328 -10.00 10.34 2.07
C LEU A 328 -10.28 9.23 1.07
N LEU A 329 -10.31 7.98 1.53
CA LEU A 329 -10.57 6.82 0.68
C LEU A 329 -12.01 6.82 0.13
N LEU A 330 -12.98 7.29 0.91
CA LEU A 330 -14.37 7.42 0.47
C LEU A 330 -14.51 8.57 -0.54
N SER A 331 -13.81 9.69 -0.32
CA SER A 331 -13.74 10.82 -1.25
C SER A 331 -13.16 10.40 -2.60
N ASP A 332 -12.00 9.73 -2.58
CA ASP A 332 -11.34 9.21 -3.79
C ASP A 332 -12.27 8.28 -4.56
N TYR A 333 -12.96 7.39 -3.86
CA TYR A 333 -13.90 6.46 -4.49
C TYR A 333 -15.11 7.18 -5.10
N SER A 334 -15.71 8.15 -4.40
CA SER A 334 -16.81 8.95 -4.94
C SER A 334 -16.41 9.70 -6.22
N ILE A 335 -15.20 10.28 -6.24
CA ILE A 335 -14.65 10.96 -7.42
C ILE A 335 -14.48 9.98 -8.57
N VAL A 336 -13.80 8.84 -8.33
CA VAL A 336 -13.59 7.80 -9.35
C VAL A 336 -14.92 7.30 -9.89
N MET A 337 -15.92 7.04 -9.05
CA MET A 337 -17.23 6.56 -9.48
C MET A 337 -17.95 7.57 -10.38
N ILE A 338 -17.95 8.86 -10.01
CA ILE A 338 -18.59 9.91 -10.81
C ILE A 338 -17.89 10.06 -12.16
N GLN A 339 -16.55 10.14 -12.16
CA GLN A 339 -15.78 10.31 -13.39
C GLN A 339 -15.84 9.07 -14.28
N PHE A 340 -15.81 7.87 -13.72
CA PHE A 340 -15.98 6.63 -14.47
C PHE A 340 -17.36 6.53 -15.13
N THR A 341 -18.42 6.95 -14.42
CA THR A 341 -19.77 7.01 -15.00
C THR A 341 -19.84 8.01 -16.15
N ARG A 342 -19.12 9.13 -16.07
CA ARG A 342 -19.03 10.13 -17.15
C ARG A 342 -18.23 9.62 -18.34
N LEU A 343 -17.08 9.00 -18.11
CA LEU A 343 -16.27 8.36 -19.15
C LEU A 343 -17.09 7.29 -19.91
N LEU A 344 -17.82 6.44 -19.19
CA LEU A 344 -18.73 5.47 -19.81
C LEU A 344 -19.84 6.13 -20.62
N ASN A 345 -20.36 7.28 -20.19
CA ASN A 345 -21.37 8.03 -20.94
C ASN A 345 -20.81 8.70 -22.20
N CYS A 346 -19.52 9.05 -22.24
CA CYS A 346 -18.85 9.58 -23.44
C CYS A 346 -18.48 8.47 -24.43
N ILE A 347 -18.13 7.27 -23.95
CA ILE A 347 -17.75 6.12 -24.78
C ILE A 347 -18.98 5.38 -25.33
N SER A 348 -20.09 5.35 -24.59
CA SER A 348 -21.30 4.62 -24.98
C SER A 348 -22.19 5.41 -25.97
N CYS A 349 -22.00 5.16 -27.27
CA CYS A 349 -23.03 5.44 -28.27
C CYS A 349 -24.20 4.43 -28.11
N GLY A 350 -25.39 4.93 -27.77
CA GLY A 350 -26.69 4.24 -27.90
C GLY A 350 -27.04 3.11 -26.90
N GLY A 351 -26.30 2.00 -26.89
CA GLY A 351 -26.76 0.71 -26.34
C GLY A 351 -26.56 0.52 -24.82
N LEU A 352 -25.35 0.77 -24.32
CA LEU A 352 -24.99 0.58 -22.90
C LEU A 352 -25.72 1.57 -21.97
N ARG A 353 -26.14 2.71 -22.53
CA ARG A 353 -26.90 3.79 -21.88
C ARG A 353 -28.23 3.31 -21.27
N ARG A 354 -28.91 2.31 -21.87
CA ARG A 354 -30.19 1.76 -21.37
C ARG A 354 -30.01 0.81 -20.18
N ILE A 355 -28.96 -0.01 -20.20
CA ILE A 355 -28.69 -1.00 -19.14
C ILE A 355 -28.24 -0.28 -17.85
N ILE A 356 -27.40 0.74 -17.99
CA ILE A 356 -26.94 1.56 -16.87
C ILE A 356 -28.09 2.39 -16.27
N ARG A 357 -28.99 2.97 -17.09
CA ARG A 357 -30.19 3.67 -16.59
C ARG A 357 -31.13 2.76 -15.77
N LYS A 358 -31.36 1.52 -16.22
CA LYS A 358 -32.21 0.56 -15.49
C LYS A 358 -31.65 0.20 -14.11
N LYS A 359 -30.33 -0.04 -13.99
CA LYS A 359 -29.70 -0.31 -12.68
C LYS A 359 -29.65 0.91 -11.76
N LEU A 360 -29.51 2.14 -12.30
CA LEU A 360 -29.54 3.37 -11.50
C LEU A 360 -30.95 3.80 -11.08
N GLN A 361 -32.00 3.44 -11.83
CA GLN A 361 -33.40 3.74 -11.48
C GLN A 361 -33.94 2.83 -10.37
N HIS A 362 -33.54 1.55 -10.31
CA HIS A 362 -33.89 0.70 -9.16
C HIS A 362 -33.27 1.17 -7.83
N GLY A 363 -32.22 1.99 -7.85
CA GLY A 363 -31.67 2.63 -6.65
C GLY A 363 -32.36 3.94 -6.23
N LYS A 364 -33.33 4.46 -7.01
CA LYS A 364 -34.00 5.75 -6.76
C LYS A 364 -35.38 5.64 -6.12
N SER A 365 -35.99 4.46 -6.04
CA SER A 365 -37.39 4.30 -5.56
C SER A 365 -37.56 4.48 -4.04
N HIS A 366 -36.48 4.61 -3.26
CA HIS A 366 -36.55 5.00 -1.85
C HIS A 366 -35.68 6.26 -1.63
N ARG A 367 -36.28 7.42 -1.88
CA ARG A 367 -35.79 8.71 -1.39
C ARG A 367 -36.88 9.37 -0.54
N GLU A 368 -37.10 8.81 0.63
CA GLU A 368 -37.48 9.64 1.78
C GLU A 368 -36.18 10.13 2.43
N PRO A 369 -36.11 11.37 2.94
CA PRO A 369 -35.02 11.78 3.80
C PRO A 369 -35.10 10.91 5.06
N VAL A 370 -34.25 9.89 5.15
CA VAL A 370 -34.10 9.14 6.39
C VAL A 370 -33.45 10.08 7.41
N VAL A 371 -34.28 10.73 8.20
CA VAL A 371 -33.87 11.38 9.45
C VAL A 371 -33.52 10.25 10.41
N ILE A 372 -32.25 9.86 10.44
CA ILE A 372 -31.74 8.86 11.39
C ILE A 372 -31.52 9.60 12.71
N ILE A 373 -32.53 9.62 13.56
CA ILE A 373 -32.37 9.97 14.97
C ILE A 373 -32.05 8.67 15.69
N GLU A 374 -30.79 8.51 16.09
CA GLU A 374 -30.40 7.46 17.03
C GLU A 374 -31.11 7.77 18.36
N ALA A 375 -32.00 6.87 18.79
CA ALA A 375 -32.64 6.99 20.10
C ALA A 375 -31.58 6.65 21.16
N ASP A 376 -31.00 7.69 21.77
CA ASP A 376 -30.22 7.52 23.00
C ASP A 376 -31.16 7.13 24.14
N HIS A 377 -31.31 5.83 24.36
CA HIS A 377 -32.19 5.26 25.37
C HIS A 377 -31.76 5.55 26.83
N ARG A 378 -30.65 6.24 27.07
CA ARG A 378 -30.12 6.47 28.42
C ARG A 378 -30.74 7.65 29.17
N ASN A 379 -31.54 8.50 28.52
CA ASN A 379 -31.98 9.75 29.14
C ASN A 379 -33.52 9.89 29.21
N LYS A 380 -34.10 9.64 30.40
CA LYS A 380 -35.56 9.61 30.68
C LYS A 380 -36.30 10.90 30.25
N ARG A 381 -35.62 12.03 30.13
CA ARG A 381 -36.19 13.32 29.74
C ARG A 381 -36.58 13.38 28.26
N TYR A 382 -35.85 12.68 27.38
CA TYR A 382 -36.12 12.64 25.94
C TYR A 382 -37.27 11.69 25.57
N LYS A 383 -37.57 10.70 26.41
CA LYS A 383 -38.69 9.76 26.18
C LYS A 383 -40.05 10.48 26.15
N LYS A 384 -40.25 11.50 27.01
CA LYS A 384 -41.48 12.32 27.02
C LYS A 384 -41.59 13.25 25.81
N LEU A 385 -40.48 13.87 25.39
CA LEU A 385 -40.44 14.69 24.17
C LEU A 385 -40.69 13.86 22.90
N TRP A 386 -40.20 12.62 22.87
CA TRP A 386 -40.40 11.71 21.73
C TRP A 386 -41.85 11.24 21.61
N ILE A 387 -42.51 10.95 22.75
CA ILE A 387 -43.95 10.61 22.77
C ILE A 387 -44.79 11.82 22.31
N TYR A 388 -44.47 13.02 22.80
CA TYR A 388 -45.18 14.25 22.43
C TYR A 388 -45.04 14.62 20.95
N ALA A 389 -43.82 14.49 20.38
CA ALA A 389 -43.58 14.74 18.96
C ALA A 389 -44.24 13.70 18.04
N LYS A 390 -44.33 12.44 18.51
CA LYS A 390 -45.02 11.37 17.77
C LYS A 390 -46.52 11.61 17.69
N GLU A 391 -47.16 12.04 18.78
CA GLU A 391 -48.60 12.31 18.81
C GLU A 391 -48.98 13.56 18.02
N THR A 392 -48.22 14.64 18.15
CA THR A 392 -48.53 15.93 17.49
C THR A 392 -48.28 15.90 15.98
N VAL A 393 -47.12 15.42 15.54
CA VAL A 393 -46.71 15.53 14.13
C VAL A 393 -47.25 14.39 13.26
N PHE A 394 -47.36 13.16 13.79
CA PHE A 394 -47.88 12.03 13.02
C PHE A 394 -49.39 11.85 13.19
N GLY A 395 -49.98 12.31 14.30
CA GLY A 395 -51.43 12.32 14.49
C GLY A 395 -52.17 13.27 13.53
N GLU A 396 -51.67 14.51 13.38
CA GLU A 396 -52.24 15.48 12.43
C GLU A 396 -52.13 15.02 10.97
N LYS A 397 -51.02 14.37 10.60
CA LYS A 397 -50.80 13.92 9.22
C LYS A 397 -51.73 12.78 8.82
N ILE A 398 -52.00 11.85 9.74
CA ILE A 398 -52.96 10.76 9.53
C ILE A 398 -54.40 11.32 9.45
N HIS A 399 -54.74 12.33 10.26
CA HIS A 399 -56.06 12.95 10.21
C HIS A 399 -56.30 13.74 8.90
N ASN A 400 -55.27 14.42 8.39
CA ASN A 400 -55.32 15.17 7.12
C ASN A 400 -55.34 14.24 5.89
N ASP A 401 -54.63 13.11 5.92
CA ASP A 401 -54.65 12.13 4.82
C ASP A 401 -55.98 11.35 4.75
N VAL A 402 -56.66 11.13 5.88
CA VAL A 402 -57.99 10.48 5.91
C VAL A 402 -59.09 11.44 5.42
N THR A 403 -59.00 12.73 5.74
CA THR A 403 -59.98 13.75 5.30
C THR A 403 -59.84 14.11 3.81
N GLN A 404 -58.62 14.10 3.25
CA GLN A 404 -58.42 14.24 1.80
C GLN A 404 -58.92 13.03 1.00
N LYS A 405 -58.82 11.81 1.55
CA LYS A 405 -59.31 10.61 0.86
C LYS A 405 -60.84 10.60 0.74
N ASN A 406 -61.55 11.05 1.77
CA ASN A 406 -63.02 11.08 1.79
C ASN A 406 -63.64 12.20 0.93
N THR A 407 -62.88 13.25 0.61
CA THR A 407 -63.32 14.32 -0.31
C THR A 407 -63.04 14.00 -1.78
N SER A 408 -62.11 13.09 -2.07
CA SER A 408 -61.79 12.64 -3.43
C SER A 408 -62.67 11.51 -3.97
N THR A 409 -63.49 10.87 -3.13
CA THR A 409 -64.41 9.79 -3.52
C THR A 409 -65.87 10.24 -3.70
N SER A 410 -66.21 11.53 -3.56
CA SER A 410 -67.57 12.06 -3.81
C SER A 410 -67.74 12.89 -5.09
N VAL A 411 -66.73 12.95 -5.96
CA VAL A 411 -66.86 13.55 -7.30
C VAL A 411 -66.27 12.59 -8.35
N LYS A 412 -67.07 11.59 -8.72
CA LYS A 412 -67.26 11.10 -10.09
C LYS A 412 -68.40 10.09 -10.13
#